data_AF-A0A2M7ZWV6-F1
#
_entry.id   AF-A0A2M7ZWV6-F1
#
_cell.length_a   1.000
_cell.length_b   1.000
_cell.length_c   1.000
_cell.angle_alpha   90.00
_cell.angle_beta   90.00
_cell.angle_gamma   90.00
#
_symmetry.space_group_name_H-M   'P 1'
#
loop_
_entity.id
_entity.type
_entity.pdbx_description
1 polymer ?
#
loop_
_entity_poly.entity_id
_entity_poly.type
_entity_poly.pdbx_seq_one_letter_code
_entity_poly.pdbx_strand_id
1 'polypeptide(L)'
;RHVSWLELNLGVGIVGLFGLKAKKSYRIAGMLFTTCFFWGAAYGHIVQMLTANNFAPGNAGFIFYNDIIMPLLLIIFLLSWRERK
;
A
#
# COMPACT_ATOMS: atom_id res chain seq x y z
N ARG A 1 0.44 -21.29 3.80
CA ARG A 1 -0.64 -20.60 4.55
C ARG A 1 -0.94 -19.32 3.79
N HIS A 2 -2.06 -19.28 3.06
CA HIS A 2 -2.53 -18.08 2.39
C HIS A 2 -3.04 -17.12 3.46
N VAL A 3 -2.18 -16.28 4.02
CA VAL A 3 -2.64 -14.98 4.54
C VAL A 3 -3.12 -14.26 3.31
N SER A 4 -4.42 -14.39 3.06
CA SER A 4 -5.04 -13.96 1.82
C SER A 4 -4.93 -12.45 1.79
N TRP A 5 -4.21 -11.91 0.80
CA TRP A 5 -4.11 -10.50 0.43
C TRP A 5 -5.38 -9.66 0.72
N LEU A 6 -6.55 -10.28 0.61
CA LEU A 6 -7.84 -9.77 1.03
C LEU A 6 -7.88 -9.19 2.45
N GLU A 7 -7.36 -9.88 3.46
CA GLU A 7 -7.42 -9.48 4.89
C GLU A 7 -6.61 -8.21 5.15
N LEU A 8 -5.45 -8.10 4.49
CA LEU A 8 -4.56 -6.95 4.63
C LEU A 8 -5.09 -5.73 3.84
N ASN A 9 -5.68 -5.97 2.66
CA ASN A 9 -6.38 -4.93 1.89
C ASN A 9 -7.63 -4.42 2.64
N LEU A 10 -8.35 -5.29 3.35
CA LEU A 10 -9.43 -4.92 4.27
C LEU A 10 -8.91 -4.03 5.41
N GLY A 11 -7.77 -4.38 6.01
CA GLY A 11 -7.12 -3.57 7.04
C GLY A 11 -6.79 -2.16 6.57
N VAL A 12 -6.21 -2.01 5.37
CA VAL A 12 -5.94 -0.71 4.73
C VAL A 12 -7.25 0.06 4.51
N GLY A 13 -8.30 -0.59 4.02
CA GLY A 13 -9.62 0.03 3.82
C GLY A 13 -10.24 0.54 5.11
N ILE A 14 -10.18 -0.24 6.19
CA ILE A 14 -10.69 0.14 7.51
C ILE A 14 -9.92 1.35 8.05
N VAL A 15 -8.58 1.33 7.98
CA VAL A 15 -7.73 2.48 8.38
C VAL A 15 -8.11 3.74 7.58
N GLY A 16 -8.38 3.61 6.28
CA GLY A 16 -8.87 4.69 5.43
C GLY A 16 -10.22 5.27 5.88
N LEU A 17 -11.18 4.41 6.22
CA LEU A 17 -12.51 4.82 6.70
C LEU A 17 -12.43 5.59 8.02
N PHE A 18 -11.64 5.09 8.99
CA PHE A 18 -11.40 5.82 10.24
C PHE A 18 -10.66 7.14 9.99
N GLY A 19 -9.78 7.18 8.98
CA GLY A 19 -9.06 8.37 8.53
C GLY A 19 -9.95 9.54 8.11
N LEU A 20 -11.19 9.30 7.65
CA LEU A 20 -12.08 10.36 7.15
C LEU A 20 -12.41 11.42 8.22
N LYS A 21 -12.61 11.00 9.47
CA LYS A 21 -12.95 11.89 10.60
C LYS A 21 -11.83 12.04 11.62
N ALA A 22 -10.71 11.36 11.43
CA ALA A 22 -9.62 11.37 12.40
C ALA A 22 -8.70 12.60 12.29
N LYS A 23 -7.95 12.85 13.37
CA LYS A 23 -6.93 13.89 13.43
C LYS A 23 -5.82 13.61 12.41
N LYS A 24 -5.11 14.66 12.00
CA LYS A 24 -4.02 14.57 11.00
C LYS A 24 -2.95 13.54 11.38
N SER A 25 -2.61 13.39 12.66
CA SER A 25 -1.67 12.38 13.14
C SER A 25 -2.10 10.95 12.82
N TYR A 26 -3.40 10.62 12.95
CA TYR A 26 -3.93 9.31 12.59
C TYR A 26 -3.86 9.08 11.08
N ARG A 27 -4.18 10.10 10.28
CA ARG A 27 -4.08 10.02 8.82
C ARG A 27 -2.64 9.74 8.38
N ILE A 28 -1.66 10.43 8.97
CA ILE A 28 -0.23 10.18 8.72
C ILE A 28 0.14 8.75 9.09
N ALA A 29 -0.24 8.29 10.28
CA ALA A 29 0.07 6.93 10.74
C ALA A 29 -0.56 5.86 9.83
N GLY A 30 -1.83 6.06 9.44
CA GLY A 30 -2.54 5.15 8.53
C GLY A 30 -1.95 5.12 7.13
N MET A 31 -1.48 6.26 6.62
CA MET A 31 -0.77 6.35 5.34
C MET A 31 0.59 5.64 5.43
N LEU A 32 1.34 5.81 6.52
CA LEU A 32 2.61 5.09 6.74
C LEU A 32 2.40 3.58 6.76
N PHE A 33 1.40 3.10 7.51
CA PHE A 33 1.03 1.69 7.55
C PHE A 33 0.72 1.15 6.15
N THR A 34 -0.12 1.88 5.40
CA THR A 34 -0.52 1.52 4.03
C THR A 34 0.69 1.45 3.09
N THR A 35 1.60 2.43 3.18
CA THR A 35 2.83 2.48 2.38
C THR A 35 3.75 1.30 2.67
N CYS A 36 4.03 1.03 3.95
CA CYS A 36 4.87 -0.10 4.33
C CYS A 36 4.28 -1.43 3.86
N PHE A 37 2.96 -1.57 3.92
CA PHE A 37 2.27 -2.78 3.46
C PHE A 37 2.44 -3.01 1.95
N PHE A 38 2.08 -2.03 1.12
CA PHE A 38 2.16 -2.16 -0.34
C PHE A 38 3.60 -2.31 -0.84
N TRP A 39 4.57 -1.60 -0.27
CA TRP A 39 5.98 -1.81 -0.64
C TRP A 39 6.53 -3.17 -0.17
N GLY A 40 6.08 -3.67 0.98
CA GLY A 40 6.38 -5.04 1.41
C GLY A 40 5.84 -6.09 0.42
N ALA A 41 4.63 -5.86 -0.12
CA ALA A 41 4.04 -6.68 -1.17
C ALA A 41 4.86 -6.64 -2.47
N ALA A 42 5.22 -5.44 -2.94
CA ALA A 42 6.05 -5.25 -4.12
C ALA A 42 7.41 -5.97 -3.99
N TYR A 43 8.02 -5.92 -2.80
CA TYR A 43 9.24 -6.67 -2.51
C TYR A 43 9.01 -8.19 -2.60
N GLY A 44 7.92 -8.70 -2.03
CA GLY A 44 7.53 -10.11 -2.16
C GLY A 44 7.38 -10.54 -3.62
N HIS A 45 6.75 -9.70 -4.44
CA HIS A 45 6.63 -9.91 -5.88
C HIS A 45 7.99 -9.97 -6.58
N ILE A 46 8.92 -9.06 -6.26
CA ILE A 46 10.31 -9.08 -6.78
C ILE A 46 11.01 -10.39 -6.43
N VAL A 47 10.93 -10.82 -5.16
CA VAL A 47 11.55 -12.08 -4.73
C VAL A 47 10.98 -13.26 -5.51
N GLN A 48 9.66 -13.32 -5.71
CA GLN A 48 9.03 -14.39 -6.49
C GLN A 48 9.40 -14.35 -7.99
N MET A 49 9.52 -13.15 -8.57
CA MET A 49 9.99 -12.99 -9.95
C MET A 49 11.43 -13.49 -10.12
N LEU A 50 12.32 -13.16 -9.18
CA LEU A 50 13.73 -13.53 -9.27
C LEU A 50 14.01 -14.99 -8.91
N THR A 51 13.32 -15.55 -7.91
CA THR A 51 13.60 -16.90 -7.40
C THR A 51 12.79 -17.99 -8.10
N ALA A 52 11.55 -17.70 -8.45
CA ALA A 52 10.63 -18.67 -9.05
C ALA A 52 10.32 -18.40 -10.53
N ASN A 53 10.91 -17.36 -11.13
CA ASN A 53 10.59 -16.89 -12.49
C ASN A 53 9.08 -16.72 -12.73
N ASN A 54 8.33 -16.35 -11.67
CA ASN A 54 6.89 -16.23 -11.75
C ASN A 54 6.51 -14.84 -12.28
N PHE A 55 6.38 -14.72 -13.59
CA PHE A 55 5.90 -13.50 -14.25
C PHE A 55 4.42 -13.57 -14.62
N ALA A 56 3.65 -14.42 -13.94
CA ALA A 56 2.22 -14.49 -14.15
C ALA A 56 1.56 -13.13 -13.82
N PRO A 57 0.42 -12.79 -14.45
CA PRO A 57 -0.29 -11.53 -14.20
C PRO A 57 -0.68 -11.31 -12.73
N GLY A 58 -0.74 -12.39 -11.93
CA GLY A 58 -1.00 -12.37 -10.49
C GLY A 58 0.20 -11.97 -9.62
N ASN A 59 1.41 -11.88 -10.19
CA ASN A 59 2.66 -11.62 -9.48
C ASN A 59 3.50 -10.51 -10.13
N ALA A 60 3.40 -10.35 -11.45
CA ALA A 60 4.10 -9.33 -12.22
C ALA A 60 3.10 -8.45 -13.00
N GLY A 61 3.60 -7.34 -13.55
CA GLY A 61 2.78 -6.42 -14.32
C GLY A 61 1.91 -5.54 -13.41
N PHE A 62 0.61 -5.46 -13.71
CA PHE A 62 -0.29 -4.46 -13.11
C PHE A 62 -0.33 -4.50 -11.59
N ILE A 63 -0.41 -5.69 -10.97
CA ILE A 63 -0.45 -5.83 -9.51
C ILE A 63 0.83 -5.27 -8.88
N PHE A 64 2.00 -5.66 -9.41
CA PHE A 64 3.29 -5.15 -8.95
C PHE A 64 3.42 -3.63 -9.10
N TYR A 65 3.01 -3.07 -10.25
CA TYR A 65 3.05 -1.61 -10.44
C TYR A 65 2.09 -0.88 -9.51
N ASN A 66 0.90 -1.43 -9.28
CA ASN A 66 -0.08 -0.86 -8.36
C ASN A 66 0.47 -0.77 -6.93
N ASP A 67 1.19 -1.81 -6.48
CA ASP A 67 1.84 -1.86 -5.17
C ASP A 67 2.95 -0.81 -4.99
N ILE A 68 3.43 -0.21 -6.07
CA ILE A 68 4.40 0.88 -6.03
C ILE A 68 3.71 2.24 -6.20
N ILE A 69 2.83 2.36 -7.19
CA ILE A 69 2.20 3.63 -7.58
C ILE A 69 1.24 4.12 -6.48
N MET A 70 0.39 3.25 -5.94
CA MET A 70 -0.59 3.64 -4.91
C MET A 70 0.05 4.27 -3.66
N PRO A 71 1.05 3.63 -3.03
CA PRO A 71 1.72 4.25 -1.90
C PRO A 71 2.52 5.50 -2.27
N LEU A 72 3.07 5.57 -3.49
CA LEU A 72 3.73 6.79 -3.98
C LEU A 72 2.76 7.98 -4.07
N LEU A 73 1.56 7.75 -4.61
CA LEU A 73 0.49 8.76 -4.69
C LEU A 73 0.04 9.20 -3.30
N LEU A 74 -0.07 8.27 -2.34
CA LEU A 74 -0.37 8.60 -0.94
C LEU A 74 0.71 9.51 -0.34
N ILE A 75 1.99 9.21 -0.54
CA ILE A 75 3.08 10.07 -0.06
C ILE A 75 3.01 11.46 -0.69
N ILE A 76 2.80 11.55 -2.01
CA ILE A 76 2.65 12.83 -2.72
C ILE A 76 1.47 13.63 -2.17
N PHE A 77 0.34 12.97 -1.90
CA PHE A 77 -0.83 13.62 -1.32
C PHE A 77 -0.53 14.14 0.09
N LEU A 78 0.20 13.38 0.91
CA LEU A 78 0.60 13.81 2.25
C LEU A 78 1.53 15.03 2.20
N LEU A 79 2.52 15.02 1.31
CA LEU A 79 3.45 16.14 1.15
C LEU A 79 2.77 17.39 0.57
N SER A 80 1.81 17.19 -0.33
CA SER A 80 1.00 18.25 -0.92
C SER A 80 -0.04 18.81 0.07
N TRP A 81 -0.33 18.08 1.14
CA TRP A 81 -1.21 18.52 2.22
C TRP A 81 -0.52 19.59 3.07
N ARG A 82 -0.49 20.81 2.54
CA ARG A 82 -0.17 22.00 3.29
C ARG A 82 -1.36 22.34 4.18
N GLU A 83 -1.14 22.41 5.50
CA GLU A 83 -2.14 23.03 6.37
C GLU A 83 -2.35 24.46 5.89
N ARG A 84 -3.57 24.80 5.47
CA ARG A 84 -3.96 26.19 5.43
C ARG A 84 -3.98 26.64 6.89
N LYS A 85 -2.93 27.37 7.29
CA LYS A 85 -2.93 28.18 8.50
C LYS A 85 -4.08 29.19 8.43
#